data_AF-A0A496WP78-F1
#
_entry.id   AF-A0A496WP78-F1
#
_cell.length_a   1.000
_cell.length_b   1.000
_cell.length_c   1.000
_cell.angle_alpha   90.00
_cell.angle_beta   90.00
_cell.angle_gamma   90.00
#
_symmetry.space_group_name_H-M   'P 1'
#
loop_
_entity.id
_entity.type
_entity.pdbx_description
1 polymer ?
#
loop_
_entity_poly.entity_id
_entity_poly.type
_entity_poly.pdbx_seq_one_letter_code
_entity_poly.pdbx_strand_id
1 'polypeptide(L)' 'MKRFVLLALLLGLSTQTWGKPLIVTSIRPLTMIVNAIAGDAIEVHQLLPNAEEPHHYAMRIS' A
#
# COMPACT_ATOMS: atom_id res chain seq x y z
N MET A 1 30.20 -26.26 -14.67
CA MET A 1 30.14 -25.23 -13.60
C MET A 1 29.61 -23.88 -14.07
N LYS A 2 30.09 -23.30 -15.19
CA LYS A 2 29.62 -21.98 -15.70
C LYS A 2 28.10 -21.87 -15.95
N ARG A 3 27.44 -22.95 -16.40
CA ARG A 3 25.97 -22.99 -16.63
C ARG A 3 25.14 -22.86 -15.35
N PHE A 4 25.63 -23.42 -14.24
CA PHE A 4 24.95 -23.31 -12.93
C PHE A 4 25.11 -21.91 -12.33
N VAL A 5 26.25 -21.25 -12.56
CA VAL A 5 26.46 -19.85 -12.16
C VAL A 5 25.54 -18.91 -12.93
N LEU A 6 25.36 -19.13 -14.24
CA LEU A 6 24.46 -18.32 -15.07
C LEU A 6 22.99 -18.49 -14.62
N LEU A 7 22.60 -19.72 -14.29
CA LEU A 7 21.25 -20.02 -13.81
C LEU A 7 20.97 -19.38 -12.44
N ALA A 8 21.92 -19.47 -11.51
CA ALA A 8 21.81 -18.81 -10.21
C ALA A 8 21.74 -17.28 -10.32
N LEU A 9 22.45 -16.68 -11.27
CA LEU A 9 22.38 -15.24 -11.54
C LEU A 9 20.99 -14.84 -12.09
N LEU A 10 20.43 -15.63 -13.00
CA LEU A 10 19.10 -15.38 -13.58
C LEU A 10 17.97 -15.53 -12.54
N LEU A 11 18.07 -16.49 -11.62
CA LEU A 11 17.13 -16.68 -10.52
C LEU A 11 17.27 -15.61 -9.41
N GLY A 12 18.44 -15.02 -9.24
CA GLY A 12 18.64 -13.90 -8.30
C GLY A 12 17.98 -12.59 -8.75
N LEU A 13 17.74 -12.41 -10.05
CA LEU A 13 17.09 -11.22 -10.60
C LEU A 13 15.55 -11.24 -10.49
N SER A 14 14.94 -12.38 -10.13
CA SER A 14 13.48 -12.55 -10.13
C SER A 14 12.82 -12.27 -8.78
N THR A 15 13.44 -11.47 -7.89
CA THR A 15 12.72 -10.92 -6.74
C THR A 15 11.72 -9.88 -7.24
N GLN A 16 10.58 -10.35 -7.76
CA GLN A 16 9.42 -9.51 -7.95
C GLN A 16 8.97 -9.05 -6.57
N THR A 17 9.38 -7.84 -6.19
CA THR A 17 8.82 -7.17 -5.02
C THR A 17 7.38 -6.83 -5.38
N TRP A 18 6.43 -7.67 -4.99
CA TRP A 18 5.03 -7.28 -4.98
C TRP A 18 4.93 -6.03 -4.11
N GLY A 19 4.54 -4.90 -4.70
CA GLY A 19 4.36 -3.65 -3.97
C GLY A 19 3.37 -3.84 -2.81
N LYS A 20 3.48 -2.99 -1.78
CA LYS A 20 2.49 -2.99 -0.70
C LYS A 20 1.10 -2.74 -1.30
N PRO A 21 0.07 -3.53 -0.95
CA PRO A 21 -1.27 -3.27 -1.42
C PRO A 21 -1.74 -1.92 -0.89
N LEU A 22 -2.36 -1.13 -1.76
CA LEU A 22 -2.96 0.15 -1.43
C LEU A 22 -4.36 -0.06 -0.86
N ILE A 23 -4.59 0.43 0.35
CA ILE A 23 -5.90 0.51 0.98
C ILE A 23 -6.33 1.97 1.04
N VAL A 24 -7.53 2.23 0.54
CA VAL A 24 -8.14 3.57 0.58
C VAL A 24 -9.23 3.58 1.64
N THR A 25 -9.20 4.57 2.52
CA THR A 25 -10.14 4.74 3.63
C THR A 25 -10.87 6.07 3.52
N SER A 26 -12.14 6.12 3.92
CA SER A 26 -12.92 7.36 3.82
C SER A 26 -12.49 8.40 4.84
N ILE A 27 -12.29 7.99 6.10
CA ILE A 27 -12.08 8.88 7.24
C ILE A 27 -11.00 8.34 8.19
N ARG A 28 -10.40 9.25 8.99
CA ARG A 28 -9.30 8.94 9.91
C ARG A 28 -9.55 7.76 10.86
N PRO A 29 -10.72 7.58 11.48
CA PRO A 29 -10.97 6.41 12.33
C PRO A 29 -10.73 5.07 11.59
N LEU A 30 -11.12 4.98 10.32
CA LEU A 30 -10.90 3.77 9.52
C LEU A 30 -9.41 3.60 9.15
N THR A 31 -8.72 4.70 8.83
CA THR A 31 -7.26 4.68 8.63
C THR A 31 -6.53 4.13 9.85
N MET A 32 -6.92 4.56 11.05
CA MET A 32 -6.31 4.09 12.30
C MET A 32 -6.56 2.60 12.55
N ILE A 33 -7.78 2.12 12.32
CA ILE A 33 -8.12 0.69 12.46
C ILE A 33 -7.28 -0.16 11.49
N VAL A 34 -7.20 0.26 10.22
CA VAL A 34 -6.44 -0.46 9.19
C VAL A 34 -4.95 -0.50 9.54
N ASN A 35 -4.37 0.63 9.95
CA ASN A 35 -2.97 0.69 10.37
C ASN A 35 -2.69 -0.20 11.59
N ALA A 36 -3.61 -0.26 12.56
CA ALA A 36 -3.46 -1.10 13.73
C ALA A 36 -3.50 -2.61 13.41
N ILE A 37 -4.18 -3.01 12.34
CA ILE A 37 -4.28 -4.41 11.92
C ILE A 37 -3.09 -4.84 11.05
N ALA A 38 -2.74 -4.02 10.05
CA ALA A 38 -1.84 -4.43 8.98
C ALA A 38 -0.42 -3.84 9.07
N GLY A 39 -0.23 -2.79 9.87
CA GLY A 39 1.07 -2.15 10.08
C GLY A 39 1.78 -1.82 8.77
N ASP A 40 3.06 -2.16 8.70
CA ASP A 40 3.93 -1.83 7.56
C ASP A 40 3.72 -2.71 6.32
N ALA A 41 2.81 -3.69 6.36
CA ALA A 41 2.57 -4.57 5.21
C ALA A 41 1.80 -3.88 4.06
N ILE A 42 1.21 -2.70 4.31
CA ILE A 42 0.30 -2.03 3.40
C ILE A 42 0.66 -0.55 3.21
N GLU A 43 0.07 0.06 2.18
CA GLU A 43 0.01 1.51 2.00
C GLU A 43 -1.43 1.98 2.29
N VAL A 44 -1.62 3.05 3.05
CA VAL A 44 -2.96 3.54 3.42
C VAL A 44 -3.13 5.00 3.04
N HIS A 45 -4.14 5.30 2.23
CA HIS A 45 -4.54 6.66 1.90
C HIS A 45 -5.94 6.97 2.45
N GLN A 46 -6.08 8.15 3.04
CA GLN A 46 -7.37 8.68 3.50
C GLN A 46 -7.92 9.62 2.42
N LEU A 47 -9.19 9.46 2.04
CA LEU A 47 -9.85 10.29 1.03
C LEU A 47 -10.24 11.66 1.57
N LEU A 48 -10.86 11.70 2.75
CA LEU A 48 -11.33 12.93 3.36
C LEU A 48 -10.17 13.66 4.07
N PRO A 49 -9.91 14.96 3.83
CA PRO A 49 -8.97 15.72 4.64
C PRO A 49 -9.40 15.79 6.11
N ASN A 50 -8.45 15.81 7.05
CA ASN A 50 -8.75 15.78 8.50
C ASN A 50 -9.54 16.98 9.03
N ALA A 51 -9.58 18.09 8.29
CA ALA A 51 -10.30 19.31 8.69
C ALA A 51 -11.75 19.35 8.19
N GLU A 52 -12.18 18.38 7.38
CA GLU A 52 -13.48 18.36 6.73
C GLU A 52 -14.49 17.51 7.52
N GLU A 53 -15.77 17.89 7.44
CA GLU A 53 -16.86 17.14 8.05
C GLU A 53 -17.29 15.98 7.10
N PRO A 54 -17.33 14.71 7.56
CA PRO A 54 -17.54 13.57 6.68
C PRO A 54 -18.88 13.48 5.96
N HIS A 55 -19.97 13.93 6.56
CA HIS A 55 -21.32 13.74 6.04
C HIS A 55 -21.73 14.79 5.00
N HIS A 56 -21.01 15.91 4.93
CA HIS A 56 -21.27 17.03 4.02
C HIS A 56 -20.14 17.29 3.03
N TYR A 57 -19.08 16.49 3.04
CA TYR A 57 -17.97 16.67 2.12
C TYR A 57 -18.30 16.20 0.70
N ALA A 58 -18.17 17.11 -0.26
CA ALA A 58 -18.22 16.78 -1.67
C ALA A 58 -16.85 16.28 -2.15
N MET A 59 -16.78 15.00 -2.53
CA MET A 59 -15.56 14.40 -3.08
C MET A 59 -15.06 15.16 -4.32
N ARG A 60 -13.75 15.39 -4.35
CA ARG A 60 -13.06 16.05 -5.46
C ARG A 60 -12.22 15.02 -6.21
N ILE A 61 -12.08 15.19 -7.52
CA ILE A 61 -11.10 14.41 -8.28
C ILE A 61 -9.71 14.91 -7.89
N SER A 62 -8.85 13.99 -7.48
CA SER A 62 -7.47 14.21 -7.02
C SER A 62 -6.49 13.43 -7.86
#